data_AF-A0AAD3HN60-F1
#
_entry.id   AF-A0AAD3HN60-F1
#
_cell.length_a   1.000
_cell.length_b   1.000
_cell.length_c   1.000
_cell.angle_alpha   90.00
_cell.angle_beta   90.00
_cell.angle_gamma   90.00
#
_symmetry.space_group_name_H-M   'P 1'
#
loop_
_entity.id
_entity.type
_entity.pdbx_description
1 polymer ?
#
loop_
_entity_poly.entity_id
_entity_poly.type
_entity_poly.pdbx_seq_one_letter_code
_entity_poly.pdbx_strand_id
1 'polypeptide(L)'
;TRPKVPESRLRSMTAEQAAHAVAALPRQVVLRLFPWPPPPCPLAPAAAAQTQQQAPQAPAAAAAAAASEHASEPTSGSPAAAQAAASGAAAAAPTTADSAAADVASASGAAWWPSVHVRAVRQPILLAGRYCKLRRHMPQSPWFDMSTGARIGGSVSVQEVLQEWLLPLYGCAGAKMVTGGREDADVRMLGAGRPFVLELQAPLRGHPPSDTFRRLEQRMLESKCGVSAQGLSPCGRSALDAIKAAEEVKEKTYRALCWAAPAPSPQQLAGLLAAGRVEAQQDTPVRVLHRRAAKVRPKWLRVEAAEAVAGKPGYFVITLRTQAGAYVKEFCHGDFGRCRPSLGDLLAQLAREEQQQQPQVQQQQTAGGAAEAEAG
;
A
#
# COMPACT_ATOMS: atom_id res chain seq x y z
N THR A 1 -35.07 -3.40 -4.21
CA THR A 1 -34.92 -2.08 -3.56
C THR A 1 -34.01 -2.21 -2.35
N ARG A 2 -32.83 -1.58 -2.34
CA ARG A 2 -31.93 -1.59 -1.17
C ARG A 2 -32.65 -0.93 0.01
N PRO A 3 -32.59 -1.48 1.24
CA PRO A 3 -33.21 -0.82 2.39
C PRO A 3 -32.50 0.50 2.65
N LYS A 4 -33.26 1.60 2.70
CA LYS A 4 -32.77 2.91 3.13
C LYS A 4 -32.23 2.76 4.56
N VAL A 5 -30.95 3.07 4.74
CA VAL A 5 -30.33 3.15 6.07
C VAL A 5 -31.06 4.26 6.84
N PRO A 6 -31.56 4.03 8.06
CA PRO A 6 -32.22 5.07 8.85
C PRO A 6 -31.27 6.25 9.06
N GLU A 7 -31.75 7.49 8.90
CA GLU A 7 -30.96 8.73 9.11
C GLU A 7 -30.27 8.79 10.48
N SER A 8 -30.83 8.12 11.49
CA SER A 8 -30.20 7.98 12.82
C SER A 8 -28.88 7.20 12.80
N ARG A 9 -28.64 6.32 11.82
CA ARG A 9 -27.37 5.61 11.59
C ARG A 9 -26.39 6.37 10.69
N LEU A 10 -26.86 7.45 10.07
CA LEU A 10 -26.08 8.35 9.20
C LEU A 10 -25.64 9.62 9.93
N ARG A 11 -25.76 9.68 11.27
CA ARG A 11 -25.26 10.82 12.05
C ARG A 11 -23.75 10.97 11.84
N SER A 12 -23.40 11.79 10.85
CA SER A 12 -22.21 12.61 10.87
C SER A 12 -22.12 13.21 12.28
N MET A 13 -20.96 13.05 12.93
CA MET A 13 -20.70 13.78 14.17
C MET A 13 -21.10 15.24 13.94
N THR A 14 -21.97 15.77 14.79
CA THR A 14 -22.27 17.20 14.75
C THR A 14 -20.99 17.98 15.01
N ALA A 15 -20.90 19.23 14.55
CA ALA A 15 -19.73 20.07 14.82
C ALA A 15 -19.41 20.15 16.33
N GLU A 16 -20.44 20.15 17.18
CA GLU A 16 -20.32 20.09 18.64
C GLU A 16 -19.82 18.73 19.15
N GLN A 17 -20.28 17.60 18.59
CA GLN A 17 -19.76 16.28 18.93
C GLN A 17 -18.30 16.11 18.48
N ALA A 18 -17.93 16.68 17.33
CA ALA A 18 -16.56 16.73 16.84
C ALA A 18 -15.69 17.61 17.74
N ALA A 19 -16.17 18.79 18.14
CA ALA A 19 -15.47 19.68 19.05
C ALA A 19 -15.31 19.07 20.46
N HIS A 20 -16.34 18.41 20.98
CA HIS A 20 -16.31 17.71 22.26
C HIS A 20 -15.39 16.48 22.22
N ALA A 21 -15.42 15.70 21.13
CA ALA A 21 -14.47 14.61 20.92
C ALA A 21 -13.04 15.14 20.83
N VAL A 22 -12.80 16.24 20.10
CA VAL A 22 -11.49 16.91 20.01
C VAL A 22 -11.01 17.44 21.38
N ALA A 23 -11.92 17.98 22.19
CA ALA A 23 -11.62 18.48 23.53
C ALA A 23 -11.40 17.36 24.57
N ALA A 24 -12.07 16.22 24.39
CA ALA A 24 -11.96 15.04 25.26
C ALA A 24 -10.86 14.05 24.84
N LEU A 25 -10.18 14.29 23.71
CA LEU A 25 -9.04 13.49 23.28
C LEU A 25 -7.83 13.77 24.20
N PRO A 26 -7.18 12.75 24.78
CA PRO A 26 -5.78 12.93 25.15
C PRO A 26 -5.04 13.38 23.89
N ARG A 27 -4.23 14.44 23.98
CA ARG A 27 -3.50 15.07 22.85
C ARG A 27 -2.46 14.16 22.15
N GLN A 28 -2.62 12.84 22.24
CA GLN A 28 -1.58 11.84 22.15
C GLN A 28 -2.18 10.57 21.55
N VAL A 29 -2.12 10.49 20.23
CA VAL A 29 -1.16 9.65 19.50
C VAL A 29 -1.36 10.10 18.06
N VAL A 30 -0.62 11.13 17.66
CA VAL A 30 -0.52 11.45 16.24
C VAL A 30 0.38 10.38 15.65
N LEU A 31 -0.22 9.39 14.99
CA LEU A 31 0.50 8.63 13.99
C LEU A 31 0.84 9.64 12.90
N ARG A 32 2.04 10.25 12.96
CA ARG A 32 2.56 11.09 11.88
C ARG A 32 2.73 10.19 10.66
N LEU A 33 1.65 9.96 9.93
CA LEU A 33 1.71 9.96 8.48
C LEU A 33 1.95 11.43 8.13
N PHE A 34 3.19 11.77 7.77
CA PHE A 34 3.56 13.10 7.33
C PHE A 34 2.57 13.62 6.27
N PRO A 35 2.29 14.94 6.24
CA PRO A 35 1.60 15.53 5.11
C PRO A 35 2.47 15.34 3.85
N TRP A 36 1.85 14.77 2.82
CA TRP A 36 2.33 14.72 1.44
C TRP A 36 1.18 15.28 0.58
N PRO A 37 1.39 16.15 -0.41
CA PRO A 37 2.60 16.40 -1.22
C PRO A 37 3.69 17.23 -0.51
N PRO A 38 4.95 17.26 -1.00
CA PRO A 38 5.95 18.16 -0.46
C PRO A 38 5.51 19.61 -0.69
N PRO A 39 5.94 20.60 0.13
CA PRO A 39 5.83 21.98 -0.29
C PRO A 39 6.57 22.15 -1.63
N PRO A 40 6.10 23.03 -2.54
CA PRO A 40 6.89 23.36 -3.71
C PRO A 40 8.28 23.84 -3.26
N CYS A 41 9.30 23.30 -3.90
CA CYS A 41 10.70 23.68 -3.66
C CYS A 41 10.80 25.21 -3.79
N PRO A 42 11.41 25.94 -2.83
CA PRO A 42 11.73 27.33 -3.09
C PRO A 42 12.77 27.35 -4.21
N LEU A 43 12.36 27.83 -5.39
CA LEU A 43 13.29 28.28 -6.42
C LEU A 43 14.23 29.27 -5.75
N ALA A 44 15.53 29.00 -5.79
CA ALA A 44 16.55 29.96 -5.42
C ALA A 44 16.30 31.27 -6.19
N PRO A 45 16.53 32.45 -5.58
CA PRO A 45 16.27 33.71 -6.24
C PRO A 45 17.15 33.80 -7.49
N ALA A 46 16.49 33.92 -8.64
CA ALA A 46 17.12 34.37 -9.86
C ALA A 46 17.76 35.73 -9.57
N ALA A 47 19.08 35.78 -9.58
CA ALA A 47 19.81 37.04 -9.61
C ALA A 47 19.32 37.81 -10.84
N ALA A 48 18.65 38.92 -10.58
CA ALA A 48 18.26 39.88 -11.60
C ALA A 48 19.52 40.39 -12.28
N ALA A 49 19.72 39.98 -13.53
CA ALA A 49 20.59 40.68 -14.44
C ALA A 49 19.97 42.05 -14.71
N GLN A 50 20.53 43.09 -14.08
CA GLN A 50 20.36 44.46 -14.54
C GLN A 50 21.23 44.64 -15.78
N THR A 51 20.57 44.90 -16.89
CA THR A 51 21.14 45.40 -18.12
C THR A 51 21.75 46.79 -17.87
N GLN A 52 23.05 46.95 -18.09
CA GLN A 52 23.60 48.24 -18.51
C GLN A 52 24.52 48.04 -19.71
N GLN A 53 24.29 48.92 -20.67
CA GLN A 53 24.90 49.04 -21.98
C GLN A 53 26.41 49.30 -21.89
N GLN A 54 27.19 48.76 -22.83
CA GLN A 54 27.98 49.54 -23.81
C GLN A 54 28.90 48.61 -24.63
N ALA A 55 28.78 48.71 -25.96
CA ALA A 55 29.83 48.37 -26.93
C ALA A 55 30.94 49.47 -26.89
N PRO A 56 32.11 49.39 -27.57
CA PRO A 56 32.43 48.54 -28.72
C PRO A 56 33.90 48.03 -28.85
N GLN A 57 34.14 47.36 -29.99
CA GLN A 57 35.37 47.26 -30.81
C GLN A 57 36.23 45.96 -30.80
N ALA A 58 36.36 45.45 -32.04
CA ALA A 58 37.25 44.42 -32.56
C ALA A 58 38.71 44.98 -32.72
N PRO A 59 39.73 44.31 -33.33
CA PRO A 59 39.67 43.06 -34.12
C PRO A 59 40.88 42.08 -34.03
N ALA A 60 40.73 40.99 -34.80
CA ALA A 60 41.71 40.45 -35.76
C ALA A 60 42.41 39.10 -35.49
N ALA A 61 42.51 38.39 -36.63
CA ALA A 61 43.44 37.33 -37.04
C ALA A 61 43.08 35.87 -36.68
N ALA A 62 43.31 34.86 -37.52
CA ALA A 62 43.50 34.69 -38.98
C ALA A 62 43.80 33.18 -39.19
N ALA A 63 43.61 32.72 -40.43
CA ALA A 63 44.20 31.51 -41.05
C ALA A 63 43.52 30.15 -40.72
N ALA A 64 42.87 29.46 -41.68
CA ALA A 64 43.41 28.73 -42.86
C ALA A 64 43.33 27.20 -42.54
N ALA A 65 43.02 26.26 -43.43
CA ALA A 65 42.68 26.24 -44.85
C ALA A 65 42.13 24.83 -45.22
N ALA A 66 41.51 24.76 -46.40
CA ALA A 66 41.42 23.65 -47.38
C ALA A 66 40.60 22.38 -47.00
N ALA A 67 39.44 22.11 -47.63
CA ALA A 67 39.20 21.69 -49.03
C ALA A 67 39.48 20.17 -49.24
N SER A 68 38.73 19.35 -49.96
CA SER A 68 37.56 19.48 -50.85
C SER A 68 37.18 18.07 -51.35
N GLU A 69 35.88 17.82 -51.59
CA GLU A 69 35.26 17.23 -52.82
C GLU A 69 35.74 15.85 -53.37
N HIS A 70 34.97 14.96 -54.00
CA HIS A 70 33.72 14.92 -54.79
C HIS A 70 33.22 13.44 -54.78
N ALA A 71 31.92 13.13 -54.57
CA ALA A 71 30.81 13.04 -55.54
C ALA A 71 30.94 11.96 -56.63
N SER A 72 30.08 10.91 -56.59
CA SER A 72 29.18 10.48 -57.70
C SER A 72 28.40 9.18 -57.38
N GLU A 73 27.08 9.26 -57.52
CA GLU A 73 26.07 8.19 -57.71
C GLU A 73 26.05 7.72 -59.20
N PRO A 74 25.28 6.70 -59.69
CA PRO A 74 23.99 6.22 -59.17
C PRO A 74 23.56 4.73 -59.38
N THR A 75 22.35 4.46 -58.87
CA THR A 75 21.30 3.50 -59.31
C THR A 75 21.41 1.98 -59.05
N SER A 76 20.48 1.48 -58.21
CA SER A 76 19.33 0.61 -58.56
C SER A 76 19.07 -0.51 -57.52
N GLY A 77 17.79 -0.72 -57.18
CA GLY A 77 17.29 -1.94 -56.54
C GLY A 77 16.93 -1.84 -55.05
N SER A 78 15.63 -1.80 -54.75
CA SER A 78 15.02 -2.10 -53.44
C SER A 78 14.09 -3.31 -53.62
N PRO A 79 13.49 -3.92 -52.58
CA PRO A 79 13.77 -3.81 -51.13
C PRO A 79 13.75 -5.17 -50.38
N ALA A 80 14.24 -5.20 -49.14
CA ALA A 80 13.80 -6.16 -48.12
C ALA A 80 13.98 -5.61 -46.70
N ALA A 81 13.06 -6.00 -45.82
CA ALA A 81 13.06 -5.87 -44.36
C ALA A 81 12.41 -4.61 -43.72
N ALA A 82 11.11 -4.77 -43.44
CA ALA A 82 10.51 -4.72 -42.09
C ALA A 82 10.94 -3.60 -41.13
N GLN A 83 10.05 -2.63 -40.96
CA GLN A 83 9.98 -1.78 -39.77
C GLN A 83 8.70 -2.05 -38.96
N ALA A 84 8.91 -2.03 -37.65
CA ALA A 84 7.96 -2.19 -36.58
C ALA A 84 6.89 -1.08 -36.57
N ALA A 85 5.65 -1.46 -36.26
CA ALA A 85 4.58 -0.54 -35.90
C ALA A 85 4.00 -0.92 -34.53
N ALA A 86 3.79 0.13 -33.75
CA ALA A 86 3.41 0.16 -32.35
C ALA A 86 2.02 -0.45 -32.06
N SER A 87 1.93 -1.12 -30.91
CA SER A 87 0.70 -1.63 -30.33
C SER A 87 0.02 -0.58 -29.45
N GLY A 88 -1.04 0.02 -29.97
CA GLY A 88 -2.09 0.67 -29.18
C GLY A 88 -3.26 -0.29 -29.04
N ALA A 89 -3.45 -0.85 -27.85
CA ALA A 89 -4.59 -1.69 -27.52
C ALA A 89 -5.66 -0.86 -26.81
N ALA A 90 -6.86 -0.79 -27.37
CA ALA A 90 -8.08 -0.45 -26.64
C ALA A 90 -9.15 -1.47 -27.01
N ALA A 91 -9.37 -2.40 -26.09
CA ALA A 91 -10.50 -3.31 -26.10
C ALA A 91 -11.74 -2.58 -25.56
N ALA A 92 -12.79 -2.47 -26.36
CA ALA A 92 -14.13 -2.16 -25.90
C ALA A 92 -15.05 -3.33 -26.28
N ALA A 93 -15.74 -3.89 -25.29
CA ALA A 93 -16.80 -4.88 -25.47
C ALA A 93 -18.05 -4.20 -26.06
N PRO A 94 -18.83 -4.87 -26.94
CA PRO A 94 -19.98 -4.23 -27.57
C PRO A 94 -21.22 -4.33 -26.68
N THR A 95 -21.94 -3.22 -26.56
CA THR A 95 -23.35 -3.19 -26.14
C THR A 95 -24.18 -2.61 -27.27
N THR A 96 -25.35 -3.19 -27.39
CA THR A 96 -26.39 -3.11 -28.42
C THR A 96 -26.97 -1.70 -28.65
N ALA A 97 -27.22 -1.33 -29.91
CA ALA A 97 -28.51 -0.81 -30.42
C ALA A 97 -28.39 -0.35 -31.89
N ASP A 98 -29.24 -0.94 -32.72
CA ASP A 98 -29.91 -0.44 -33.92
C ASP A 98 -29.26 0.67 -34.77
N SER A 99 -28.94 0.32 -36.01
CA SER A 99 -29.28 1.17 -37.15
C SER A 99 -29.87 0.33 -38.27
N ALA A 100 -31.07 0.75 -38.67
CA ALA A 100 -31.91 0.12 -39.67
C ALA A 100 -31.31 0.20 -41.08
N ALA A 101 -31.50 -0.90 -41.80
CA ALA A 101 -31.56 -1.11 -43.23
C ALA A 101 -31.33 0.08 -44.17
N ALA A 102 -30.33 -0.08 -45.04
CA ALA A 102 -30.44 0.35 -46.43
C ALA A 102 -30.15 -0.88 -47.30
N ASP A 103 -31.22 -1.49 -47.78
CA ASP A 103 -31.18 -2.52 -48.82
C ASP A 103 -30.64 -1.91 -50.12
N VAL A 104 -29.53 -2.46 -50.61
CA VAL A 104 -29.24 -2.49 -52.05
C VAL A 104 -28.87 -3.92 -52.40
N ALA A 105 -29.87 -4.64 -52.92
CA ALA A 105 -29.70 -5.95 -53.51
C ALA A 105 -28.77 -5.85 -54.73
N SER A 106 -27.57 -6.41 -54.60
CA SER A 106 -26.75 -6.85 -55.71
C SER A 106 -26.46 -8.33 -55.50
N ALA A 107 -27.34 -9.16 -56.06
CA ALA A 107 -27.15 -10.59 -56.16
C ALA A 107 -25.96 -10.89 -57.10
N SER A 108 -24.79 -11.11 -56.51
CA SER A 108 -23.73 -11.93 -57.12
C SER A 108 -23.48 -13.11 -56.20
N GLY A 109 -23.45 -14.31 -56.78
CA GLY A 109 -23.50 -15.59 -56.07
C GLY A 109 -22.27 -15.86 -55.20
N ALA A 110 -22.23 -15.26 -54.01
CA ALA A 110 -21.34 -15.69 -52.95
C ALA A 110 -21.98 -16.91 -52.27
N ALA A 111 -21.44 -18.09 -52.58
CA ALA A 111 -21.79 -19.32 -51.88
C ALA A 111 -21.76 -19.12 -50.36
N TRP A 112 -22.89 -19.37 -49.70
CA TRP A 112 -23.01 -19.30 -48.25
C TRP A 112 -22.31 -20.52 -47.65
N TRP A 113 -21.02 -20.38 -47.37
CA TRP A 113 -20.27 -21.41 -46.64
C TRP A 113 -20.48 -21.20 -45.14
N PRO A 114 -20.96 -22.20 -44.39
CA PRO A 114 -21.02 -22.09 -42.94
C PRO A 114 -19.59 -21.97 -42.39
N SER A 115 -19.31 -20.90 -41.65
CA SER A 115 -18.05 -20.74 -40.92
C SER A 115 -18.16 -21.35 -39.53
N VAL A 116 -17.21 -22.22 -39.18
CA VAL A 116 -17.10 -22.81 -37.85
C VAL A 116 -15.87 -22.23 -37.15
N HIS A 117 -16.08 -21.58 -36.02
CA HIS A 117 -15.00 -21.09 -35.16
C HIS A 117 -14.72 -22.10 -34.05
N VAL A 118 -13.51 -22.65 -34.02
CA VAL A 118 -13.04 -23.54 -32.95
C VAL A 118 -12.06 -22.78 -32.05
N ARG A 119 -12.31 -22.80 -30.74
CA ARG A 119 -11.43 -22.17 -29.74
C ARG A 119 -10.92 -23.20 -28.76
N ALA A 120 -9.59 -23.38 -28.70
CA ALA A 120 -8.92 -24.15 -27.67
C ALA A 120 -8.34 -23.22 -26.60
N VAL A 121 -8.60 -23.52 -25.32
CA VAL A 121 -8.06 -22.75 -24.18
C VAL A 121 -7.50 -23.69 -23.13
N ARG A 122 -6.32 -23.36 -22.58
CA ARG A 122 -5.77 -24.06 -21.42
C ARG A 122 -6.46 -23.58 -20.15
N GLN A 123 -6.67 -24.51 -19.21
CA GLN A 123 -7.13 -24.19 -17.87
C GLN A 123 -6.11 -23.28 -17.16
N PRO A 124 -6.56 -22.38 -16.28
CA PRO A 124 -5.65 -21.53 -15.50
C PRO A 124 -4.68 -22.35 -14.66
N ILE A 125 -3.44 -21.87 -14.56
CA ILE A 125 -2.44 -22.44 -13.65
C ILE A 125 -2.46 -21.63 -12.35
N LEU A 126 -2.51 -22.31 -11.21
CA LEU A 126 -2.47 -21.68 -9.90
C LEU A 126 -1.05 -21.77 -9.32
N LEU A 127 -0.47 -20.63 -8.99
CA LEU A 127 0.84 -20.53 -8.35
C LEU A 127 0.69 -19.89 -6.97
N ALA A 128 1.03 -20.62 -5.92
CA ALA A 128 1.05 -20.11 -4.56
C ALA A 128 2.43 -19.53 -4.23
N GLY A 129 2.46 -18.59 -3.29
CA GLY A 129 3.69 -18.06 -2.73
C GLY A 129 3.42 -17.09 -1.59
N ARG A 130 4.48 -16.44 -1.12
CA ARG A 130 4.40 -15.35 -0.15
C ARG A 130 5.12 -14.14 -0.69
N TYR A 131 4.50 -12.96 -0.63
CA TYR A 131 5.13 -11.73 -1.06
C TYR A 131 5.53 -10.85 0.13
N CYS A 132 6.69 -10.20 0.02
CA CYS A 132 7.06 -9.06 0.84
C CYS A 132 6.90 -7.79 0.02
N LYS A 133 6.30 -6.77 0.63
CA LYS A 133 6.13 -5.43 0.07
C LYS A 133 7.06 -4.49 0.80
N LEU A 134 8.13 -4.07 0.13
CA LEU A 134 9.25 -3.35 0.70
C LEU A 134 9.07 -1.82 0.60
N ARG A 135 8.26 -1.36 -0.36
CA ARG A 135 7.98 0.06 -0.58
C ARG A 135 6.65 0.48 0.05
N ARG A 136 6.58 1.73 0.50
CA ARG A 136 5.32 2.41 0.86
C ARG A 136 4.72 3.06 -0.38
N HIS A 137 3.46 3.48 -0.30
CA HIS A 137 2.69 4.09 -1.39
C HIS A 137 2.53 3.20 -2.63
N MET A 138 2.53 1.88 -2.42
CA MET A 138 2.32 0.85 -3.45
C MET A 138 1.03 0.09 -3.13
N PRO A 139 -0.01 0.12 -3.96
CA PRO A 139 -1.23 -0.65 -3.69
C PRO A 139 -0.99 -2.16 -3.86
N GLN A 140 -1.81 -2.98 -3.21
CA GLN A 140 -1.72 -4.45 -3.34
C GLN A 140 -2.14 -4.92 -4.74
N SER A 141 -3.28 -4.44 -5.21
CA SER A 141 -3.83 -4.68 -6.55
C SER A 141 -3.83 -3.38 -7.35
N PRO A 142 -3.91 -3.43 -8.69
CA PRO A 142 -4.07 -2.23 -9.51
C PRO A 142 -5.25 -1.40 -9.01
N TRP A 143 -5.03 -0.10 -8.88
CA TRP A 143 -6.03 0.82 -8.34
C TRP A 143 -6.38 1.85 -9.40
N PHE A 144 -7.61 1.78 -9.89
CA PHE A 144 -8.14 2.67 -10.90
C PHE A 144 -9.36 3.40 -10.34
N ASP A 145 -9.51 4.64 -10.77
CA ASP A 145 -10.73 5.40 -10.57
C ASP A 145 -11.80 4.84 -11.50
N MET A 146 -12.93 4.46 -10.93
CA MET A 146 -14.03 3.85 -11.66
C MET A 146 -14.76 4.84 -12.58
N SER A 147 -14.65 6.14 -12.31
CA SER A 147 -15.29 7.19 -13.10
C SER A 147 -14.43 7.65 -14.27
N THR A 148 -13.13 7.82 -14.05
CA THR A 148 -12.20 8.34 -15.06
C THR A 148 -11.36 7.25 -15.74
N GLY A 149 -11.31 6.04 -15.18
CA GLY A 149 -10.39 4.97 -15.61
C GLY A 149 -8.93 5.25 -15.28
N ALA A 150 -8.61 6.42 -14.71
CA ALA A 150 -7.25 6.82 -14.41
C ALA A 150 -6.65 5.98 -13.27
N ARG A 151 -5.34 5.72 -13.34
CA ARG A 151 -4.62 5.07 -12.24
C ARG A 151 -4.59 5.98 -11.02
N ILE A 152 -5.07 5.46 -9.90
CA ILE A 152 -5.00 6.16 -8.61
C ILE A 152 -3.65 5.88 -7.95
N GLY A 153 -2.98 6.95 -7.53
CA GLY A 153 -1.74 6.89 -6.76
C GLY A 153 -0.46 6.76 -7.60
N GLY A 154 -0.57 6.70 -8.94
CA GLY A 154 0.56 6.79 -9.87
C GLY A 154 1.62 5.67 -9.78
N SER A 155 1.47 4.71 -8.86
CA SER A 155 2.47 3.69 -8.58
C SER A 155 2.02 2.31 -9.06
N VAL A 156 2.99 1.47 -9.44
CA VAL A 156 2.79 0.04 -9.75
C VAL A 156 2.31 -0.71 -8.51
N SER A 157 1.41 -1.69 -8.69
CA SER A 157 0.90 -2.52 -7.59
C SER A 157 1.76 -3.77 -7.33
N VAL A 158 1.60 -4.38 -6.15
CA VAL A 158 2.26 -5.67 -5.84
C VAL A 158 1.93 -6.73 -6.87
N GLN A 159 0.66 -6.83 -7.26
CA GLN A 159 0.21 -7.78 -8.28
C GLN A 159 0.93 -7.60 -9.61
N GLU A 160 1.09 -6.37 -10.07
CA GLU A 160 1.72 -6.07 -11.36
C GLU A 160 3.21 -6.40 -11.35
N VAL A 161 3.89 -6.08 -10.26
CA VAL A 161 5.29 -6.49 -10.10
C VAL A 161 5.39 -8.01 -10.11
N LEU A 162 4.53 -8.75 -9.42
CA LEU A 162 4.54 -10.23 -9.50
C LEU A 162 4.25 -10.74 -10.92
N GLN A 163 3.32 -10.11 -11.64
CA GLN A 163 2.97 -10.47 -13.01
C GLN A 163 4.13 -10.25 -13.98
N GLU A 164 4.85 -9.14 -13.87
CA GLU A 164 6.01 -8.82 -14.72
C GLU A 164 7.07 -9.94 -14.69
N TRP A 165 7.27 -10.57 -13.53
CA TRP A 165 8.23 -11.66 -13.36
C TRP A 165 7.66 -13.03 -13.76
N LEU A 166 6.37 -13.28 -13.50
CA LEU A 166 5.78 -14.62 -13.61
C LEU A 166 5.10 -14.88 -14.96
N LEU A 167 4.43 -13.89 -15.56
CA LEU A 167 3.75 -14.09 -16.85
C LEU A 167 4.72 -14.54 -17.97
N PRO A 168 5.96 -13.99 -18.09
CA PRO A 168 6.91 -14.42 -19.11
C PRO A 168 7.42 -15.85 -18.94
N LEU A 169 7.26 -16.49 -17.77
CA LEU A 169 7.61 -17.91 -17.62
C LEU A 169 6.56 -18.83 -18.25
N TYR A 170 5.29 -18.44 -18.14
CA TYR A 170 4.16 -19.26 -18.60
C TYR A 170 3.63 -18.82 -19.98
N GLY A 171 4.05 -17.64 -20.47
CA GLY A 171 3.50 -17.05 -21.68
C GLY A 171 2.03 -16.65 -21.51
N CYS A 172 1.67 -16.13 -20.34
CA CYS A 172 0.29 -15.73 -20.02
C CYS A 172 0.02 -14.27 -20.42
N ALA A 173 -1.21 -13.98 -20.85
CA ALA A 173 -1.65 -12.60 -21.14
C ALA A 173 -1.99 -11.81 -19.87
N GLY A 174 -2.31 -12.49 -18.77
CA GLY A 174 -2.70 -11.85 -17.52
C GLY A 174 -2.84 -12.83 -16.37
N ALA A 175 -3.08 -12.29 -15.18
CA ALA A 175 -3.32 -13.09 -14.00
C ALA A 175 -4.26 -12.40 -13.01
N LYS A 176 -4.92 -13.20 -12.16
CA LYS A 176 -5.69 -12.72 -11.02
C LYS A 176 -4.98 -13.10 -9.72
N MET A 177 -4.84 -12.16 -8.81
CA MET A 177 -4.20 -12.42 -7.51
C MET A 177 -5.25 -12.53 -6.41
N VAL A 178 -5.19 -13.61 -5.65
CA VAL A 178 -5.98 -13.83 -4.42
C VAL A 178 -5.02 -13.85 -3.25
N THR A 179 -5.32 -13.10 -2.19
CA THR A 179 -4.41 -12.89 -1.05
C THR A 179 -5.08 -13.24 0.26
N GLY A 180 -4.28 -13.62 1.27
CA GLY A 180 -4.75 -13.83 2.64
C GLY A 180 -4.92 -12.51 3.37
N GLY A 181 -5.86 -11.68 2.90
CA GLY A 181 -6.09 -10.31 3.32
C GLY A 181 -5.24 -9.25 2.63
N ARG A 182 -5.37 -8.00 3.09
CA ARG A 182 -4.82 -6.81 2.42
C ARG A 182 -4.24 -5.81 3.40
N GLU A 183 -3.15 -5.16 2.99
CA GLU A 183 -2.58 -3.98 3.63
C GLU A 183 -2.90 -2.68 2.88
N ASP A 184 -2.81 -1.55 3.58
CA ASP A 184 -2.91 -0.24 2.93
C ASP A 184 -1.68 0.08 2.08
N ALA A 185 -1.83 1.01 1.14
CA ALA A 185 -0.76 1.38 0.20
C ALA A 185 0.50 1.89 0.92
N ASP A 186 0.34 2.61 2.03
CA ASP A 186 1.40 3.16 2.88
C ASP A 186 2.02 2.14 3.85
N VAL A 187 1.51 0.90 3.92
CA VAL A 187 1.99 -0.15 4.83
C VAL A 187 2.92 -1.11 4.10
N ARG A 188 4.06 -1.45 4.71
CA ARG A 188 4.97 -2.49 4.23
C ARG A 188 4.54 -3.87 4.72
N MET A 189 4.82 -4.92 3.95
CA MET A 189 4.67 -6.32 4.35
C MET A 189 6.05 -6.97 4.41
N LEU A 190 6.47 -7.37 5.62
CA LEU A 190 7.83 -7.84 5.90
C LEU A 190 7.79 -9.25 6.50
N GLY A 191 8.93 -9.72 7.02
CA GLY A 191 9.06 -11.04 7.63
C GLY A 191 8.89 -12.15 6.59
N ALA A 192 8.10 -13.18 6.93
CA ALA A 192 7.77 -14.26 6.00
C ALA A 192 6.83 -13.84 4.85
N GLY A 193 6.38 -12.57 4.81
CA GLY A 193 5.49 -12.07 3.78
C GLY A 193 4.03 -12.54 3.90
N ARG A 194 3.19 -12.06 2.99
CA ARG A 194 1.77 -12.41 2.91
C ARG A 194 1.54 -13.55 1.92
N PRO A 195 0.76 -14.60 2.27
CA PRO A 195 0.40 -15.64 1.33
C PRO A 195 -0.51 -15.10 0.22
N PHE A 196 -0.23 -15.54 -1.01
CA PHE A 196 -1.02 -15.26 -2.20
C PHE A 196 -1.11 -16.49 -3.11
N VAL A 197 -2.15 -16.53 -3.94
CA VAL A 197 -2.24 -17.39 -5.12
C VAL A 197 -2.42 -16.49 -6.33
N LEU A 198 -1.61 -16.72 -7.35
CA LEU A 198 -1.71 -16.08 -8.65
C LEU A 198 -2.33 -17.09 -9.64
N GLU A 199 -3.52 -16.78 -10.11
CA GLU A 199 -4.22 -17.51 -11.16
C GLU A 199 -3.77 -16.98 -12.51
N LEU A 200 -2.90 -17.74 -13.16
CA LEU A 200 -2.30 -17.43 -14.46
C LEU A 200 -3.28 -17.81 -15.57
N GLN A 201 -3.69 -16.82 -16.36
CA GLN A 201 -4.75 -17.00 -17.36
C GLN A 201 -4.18 -17.38 -18.72
N ALA A 202 -4.85 -18.30 -19.40
CA ALA A 202 -4.52 -18.78 -20.74
C ALA A 202 -3.00 -19.06 -20.94
N PRO A 203 -2.40 -19.93 -20.10
CA PRO A 203 -0.97 -20.23 -20.21
C PRO A 203 -0.66 -20.88 -21.56
N LEU A 204 0.47 -20.48 -22.16
CA LEU A 204 0.99 -21.10 -23.37
C LEU A 204 1.96 -22.24 -23.05
N ARG A 205 2.61 -22.18 -21.87
CA ARG A 205 3.58 -23.16 -21.36
C ARG A 205 3.11 -23.79 -20.05
N GLY A 206 3.57 -25.01 -19.79
CA GLY A 206 3.38 -25.71 -18.52
C GLY A 206 4.30 -25.20 -17.42
N HIS A 207 4.39 -25.95 -16.32
CA HIS A 207 5.28 -25.59 -15.22
C HIS A 207 6.75 -25.66 -15.63
N PRO A 208 7.56 -24.63 -15.28
CA PRO A 208 9.00 -24.71 -15.44
C PRO A 208 9.61 -25.70 -14.43
N PRO A 209 10.87 -26.12 -14.62
CA PRO A 209 11.59 -26.90 -13.62
C PRO A 209 11.63 -26.18 -12.27
N SER A 210 11.52 -26.91 -11.16
CA SER A 210 11.36 -26.34 -9.81
C SER A 210 12.46 -25.35 -9.41
N ASP A 211 13.70 -25.56 -9.86
CA ASP A 211 14.83 -24.67 -9.58
C ASP A 211 14.70 -23.28 -10.25
N THR A 212 13.84 -23.16 -11.26
CA THR A 212 13.53 -21.89 -11.92
C THR A 212 12.87 -20.90 -10.97
N PHE A 213 11.99 -21.38 -10.07
CA PHE A 213 11.35 -20.52 -9.08
C PHE A 213 12.37 -19.94 -8.11
N ARG A 214 13.27 -20.77 -7.58
CA ARG A 214 14.31 -20.33 -6.65
C ARG A 214 15.21 -19.25 -7.25
N ARG A 215 15.65 -19.44 -8.51
CA ARG A 215 16.41 -18.42 -9.24
C ARG A 215 15.62 -17.13 -9.46
N LEU A 216 14.33 -17.24 -9.79
CA LEU A 216 13.46 -16.09 -9.98
C LEU A 216 13.31 -15.30 -8.68
N GLU A 217 13.08 -15.98 -7.55
CA GLU A 217 12.96 -15.35 -6.23
C GLU A 217 14.23 -14.57 -5.86
N GLN A 218 15.40 -15.15 -6.09
CA GLN A 218 16.70 -14.50 -5.87
C GLN A 218 16.86 -13.26 -6.75
N ARG A 219 16.65 -13.38 -8.06
CA ARG A 219 16.74 -12.25 -8.99
C ARG A 219 15.75 -11.12 -8.66
N MET A 220 14.55 -11.48 -8.23
CA MET A 220 13.54 -10.51 -7.83
C MET A 220 13.99 -9.74 -6.59
N LEU A 221 14.55 -10.42 -5.59
CA LEU A 221 15.12 -9.79 -4.39
C LEU A 221 16.27 -8.83 -4.74
N GLU A 222 17.19 -9.27 -5.61
CA GLU A 222 18.35 -8.50 -6.06
C GLU A 222 17.97 -7.26 -6.87
N SER A 223 16.90 -7.34 -7.67
CA SER A 223 16.42 -6.23 -8.50
C SER A 223 15.98 -5.00 -7.70
N LYS A 224 15.66 -5.17 -6.40
CA LYS A 224 15.12 -4.13 -5.52
C LYS A 224 13.88 -3.44 -6.11
N CYS A 225 13.09 -4.14 -6.93
CA CYS A 225 11.85 -3.64 -7.55
C CYS A 225 10.74 -3.25 -6.54
N GLY A 226 10.95 -3.53 -5.25
CA GLY A 226 10.06 -3.13 -4.16
C GLY A 226 9.11 -4.21 -3.68
N VAL A 227 9.11 -5.36 -4.37
CA VAL A 227 8.41 -6.58 -3.99
C VAL A 227 9.41 -7.73 -4.04
N SER A 228 9.27 -8.72 -3.18
CA SER A 228 9.92 -10.02 -3.36
C SER A 228 8.90 -11.13 -3.17
N ALA A 229 9.12 -12.26 -3.85
CA ALA A 229 8.34 -13.48 -3.69
C ALA A 229 9.21 -14.58 -3.08
N GLN A 230 8.58 -15.48 -2.32
CA GLN A 230 9.21 -16.62 -1.68
C GLN A 230 8.25 -17.81 -1.63
N GLY A 231 8.79 -19.03 -1.73
CA GLY A 231 8.02 -20.27 -1.66
C GLY A 231 7.08 -20.45 -2.85
N LEU A 232 7.45 -19.94 -4.03
CA LEU A 232 6.69 -20.09 -5.27
C LEU A 232 6.54 -21.58 -5.61
N SER A 233 5.30 -22.04 -5.66
CA SER A 233 4.99 -23.45 -5.91
C SER A 233 3.65 -23.61 -6.64
N PRO A 234 3.55 -24.55 -7.59
CA PRO A 234 2.28 -24.97 -8.15
C PRO A 234 1.30 -25.39 -7.06
N CYS A 235 0.03 -25.04 -7.20
CA CYS A 235 -0.98 -25.40 -6.19
C CYS A 235 -2.31 -25.78 -6.85
N GLY A 236 -3.18 -26.42 -6.05
CA GLY A 236 -4.55 -26.74 -6.43
C GLY A 236 -5.55 -25.71 -5.89
N ARG A 237 -6.83 -25.89 -6.23
CA ARG A 237 -7.92 -25.02 -5.75
C ARG A 237 -8.02 -24.98 -4.22
N SER A 238 -7.65 -26.06 -3.53
CA SER A 238 -7.62 -26.13 -2.06
C SER A 238 -6.76 -25.03 -1.42
N ALA A 239 -5.71 -24.55 -2.10
CA ALA A 239 -4.89 -23.44 -1.63
C ALA A 239 -5.66 -22.10 -1.61
N LEU A 240 -6.57 -21.88 -2.57
CA LEU A 240 -7.43 -20.68 -2.61
C LEU A 240 -8.36 -20.65 -1.39
N ASP A 241 -8.98 -21.79 -1.09
CA ASP A 241 -9.90 -21.94 0.04
C ASP A 241 -9.16 -21.76 1.37
N ALA A 242 -7.97 -22.36 1.49
CA ALA A 242 -7.10 -22.21 2.66
C ALA A 242 -6.68 -20.76 2.90
N ILE A 243 -6.37 -20.00 1.84
CA ILE A 243 -6.00 -18.58 1.96
C ILE A 243 -7.19 -17.74 2.44
N LYS A 244 -8.39 -17.98 1.90
CA LYS A 244 -9.61 -17.27 2.29
C LYS A 244 -10.01 -17.58 3.73
N ALA A 245 -10.03 -18.85 4.11
CA ALA A 245 -10.34 -19.27 5.48
C ALA A 245 -9.35 -18.69 6.50
N ALA A 246 -8.07 -18.61 6.13
CA ALA A 246 -7.03 -18.05 6.99
C ALA A 246 -7.17 -16.53 7.22
N GLU A 247 -7.82 -15.78 6.33
CA GLU A 247 -7.93 -14.32 6.44
C GLU A 247 -8.68 -13.87 7.70
N GLU A 248 -9.71 -14.62 8.08
CA GLU A 248 -10.65 -14.31 9.16
C GLU A 248 -10.21 -14.85 10.52
N VAL A 249 -9.34 -15.86 10.54
CA VAL A 249 -8.96 -16.56 11.78
C VAL A 249 -7.54 -16.22 12.20
N LYS A 250 -6.61 -16.04 11.26
CA LYS A 250 -5.19 -15.89 11.61
C LYS A 250 -4.88 -14.52 12.21
N GLU A 251 -4.20 -14.58 13.34
CA GLU A 251 -3.62 -13.43 14.00
C GLU A 251 -2.55 -12.77 13.15
N LYS A 252 -2.37 -11.46 13.36
CA LYS A 252 -1.46 -10.63 12.57
C LYS A 252 -0.54 -9.85 13.49
N THR A 253 0.74 -9.82 13.13
CA THR A 253 1.77 -9.07 13.83
C THR A 253 2.14 -7.81 13.05
N TYR A 254 2.24 -6.69 13.75
CA TYR A 254 2.55 -5.37 13.20
C TYR A 254 3.68 -4.73 13.99
N ARG A 255 4.47 -3.90 13.32
CA ARG A 255 5.42 -3.01 13.97
C ARG A 255 5.08 -1.58 13.59
N ALA A 256 4.76 -0.75 14.57
CA ALA A 256 4.29 0.61 14.38
C ALA A 256 5.23 1.60 15.07
N LEU A 257 5.61 2.65 14.33
CA LEU A 257 6.25 3.83 14.91
C LEU A 257 5.14 4.76 15.40
N CYS A 258 5.11 5.01 16.69
CA CYS A 258 4.14 5.86 17.36
C CYS A 258 4.81 7.10 17.92
N TRP A 259 3.99 8.13 18.17
CA TRP A 259 4.40 9.36 18.83
C TRP A 259 3.35 9.77 19.87
N ALA A 260 3.79 10.21 21.04
CA ALA A 260 2.95 10.72 22.13
C ALA A 260 3.60 11.95 22.81
N ALA A 261 2.77 12.76 23.47
CA ALA A 261 3.16 14.01 24.14
C ALA A 261 2.32 14.29 25.40
N PRO A 262 2.81 13.98 26.62
CA PRO A 262 4.21 13.82 26.94
C PRO A 262 4.80 12.50 26.46
N ALA A 263 6.13 12.44 26.45
CA ALA A 263 6.84 11.23 26.08
C ALA A 263 6.51 10.10 27.09
N PRO A 264 6.24 8.88 26.62
CA PRO A 264 5.97 7.77 27.54
C PRO A 264 7.18 7.48 28.42
N SER A 265 6.95 7.30 29.72
CA SER A 265 8.00 6.83 30.63
C SER A 265 8.35 5.35 30.33
N PRO A 266 9.55 4.88 30.70
CA PRO A 266 9.89 3.46 30.61
C PRO A 266 8.88 2.55 31.34
N GLN A 267 8.36 3.02 32.47
CA GLN A 267 7.35 2.34 33.28
C GLN A 267 6.03 2.21 32.50
N GLN A 268 5.58 3.27 31.83
CA GLN A 268 4.39 3.22 30.97
C GLN A 268 4.59 2.27 29.79
N LEU A 269 5.76 2.28 29.13
CA LEU A 269 6.03 1.34 28.05
C LEU A 269 6.01 -0.12 28.54
N ALA A 270 6.61 -0.40 29.71
CA ALA A 270 6.54 -1.72 30.34
C ALA A 270 5.09 -2.10 30.73
N GLY A 271 4.30 -1.13 31.22
CA GLY A 271 2.89 -1.31 31.54
C GLY A 271 2.04 -1.72 30.33
N LEU A 272 2.35 -1.22 29.13
CA LEU A 272 1.68 -1.65 27.90
C LEU A 272 1.86 -3.15 27.62
N LEU A 273 3.04 -3.72 27.94
CA LEU A 273 3.30 -5.15 27.78
C LEU A 273 2.55 -5.96 28.85
N ALA A 274 2.52 -5.44 30.08
CA ALA A 274 1.84 -6.05 31.21
C ALA A 274 0.31 -6.08 31.05
N ALA A 275 -0.26 -5.14 30.29
CA ALA A 275 -1.70 -5.06 30.00
C ALA A 275 -2.25 -6.31 29.27
N GLY A 276 -1.39 -7.14 28.66
CA GLY A 276 -1.80 -8.38 28.03
C GLY A 276 -2.73 -8.18 26.83
N ARG A 277 -3.81 -8.97 26.75
CA ARG A 277 -4.82 -8.84 25.69
C ARG A 277 -5.81 -7.72 26.06
N VAL A 278 -5.87 -6.71 25.22
CA VAL A 278 -6.78 -5.57 25.33
C VAL A 278 -7.93 -5.75 24.35
N GLU A 279 -9.15 -5.83 24.86
CA GLU A 279 -10.38 -5.89 24.06
C GLU A 279 -10.82 -4.46 23.68
N ALA A 280 -10.59 -4.08 22.42
CA ALA A 280 -10.96 -2.77 21.90
C ALA A 280 -12.29 -2.83 21.12
N GLN A 281 -13.21 -1.93 21.45
CA GLN A 281 -14.40 -1.65 20.65
C GLN A 281 -14.00 -0.75 19.49
N GLN A 282 -13.94 -1.31 18.28
CA GLN A 282 -13.55 -0.59 17.08
C GLN A 282 -14.75 -0.32 16.19
N ASP A 283 -15.14 0.95 16.08
CA ASP A 283 -16.01 1.38 15.00
C ASP A 283 -15.35 1.20 13.63
N THR A 284 -16.19 1.22 12.59
CA THR A 284 -15.69 1.22 11.20
C THR A 284 -14.93 2.52 10.94
N PRO A 285 -13.61 2.51 10.68
CA PRO A 285 -12.77 3.72 10.65
C PRO A 285 -13.26 4.81 9.72
N VAL A 286 -13.07 6.08 10.09
CA VAL A 286 -13.59 7.23 9.30
C VAL A 286 -13.12 7.15 7.85
N ARG A 287 -11.83 6.89 7.65
CA ARG A 287 -11.19 6.76 6.33
C ARG A 287 -11.77 5.66 5.43
N VAL A 288 -12.57 4.73 5.97
CA VAL A 288 -13.19 3.65 5.18
C VAL A 288 -14.72 3.68 5.19
N LEU A 289 -15.34 4.64 5.87
CA LEU A 289 -16.80 4.75 5.95
C LEU A 289 -17.48 4.92 4.59
N HIS A 290 -16.82 5.59 3.64
CA HIS A 290 -17.33 5.76 2.27
C HIS A 290 -17.54 4.44 1.51
N ARG A 291 -16.94 3.34 1.98
CA ARG A 291 -16.96 2.03 1.32
C ARG A 291 -17.44 0.87 2.21
N ARG A 292 -17.62 1.11 3.51
CA ARG A 292 -18.00 0.09 4.50
C ARG A 292 -19.14 0.61 5.36
N ALA A 293 -20.11 -0.26 5.63
CA ALA A 293 -21.18 0.05 6.57
C ALA A 293 -20.63 0.32 7.97
N ALA A 294 -21.16 1.35 8.62
CA ALA A 294 -20.86 1.68 10.01
C ALA A 294 -21.29 0.54 10.94
N LYS A 295 -20.33 0.00 11.68
CA LYS A 295 -20.50 -1.09 12.63
C LYS A 295 -19.36 -1.08 13.65
N VAL A 296 -19.70 -1.24 14.92
CA VAL A 296 -18.76 -1.54 16.02
C VAL A 296 -18.36 -3.02 15.96
N ARG A 297 -17.07 -3.30 16.09
CA ARG A 297 -16.51 -4.66 16.14
C ARG A 297 -15.56 -4.75 17.33
N PRO A 298 -15.85 -5.61 18.32
CA PRO A 298 -14.87 -5.94 19.35
C PRO A 298 -13.71 -6.68 18.71
N LYS A 299 -12.49 -6.24 19.01
CA LYS A 299 -11.23 -6.83 18.54
C LYS A 299 -10.18 -6.77 19.63
N TRP A 300 -9.50 -7.89 19.85
CA TRP A 300 -8.38 -7.89 20.77
C TRP A 300 -7.06 -7.51 20.09
N LEU A 301 -6.23 -6.77 20.82
CA LEU A 301 -4.85 -6.44 20.47
C LEU A 301 -3.96 -6.68 21.70
N ARG A 302 -2.68 -7.01 21.46
CA ARG A 302 -1.67 -7.19 22.51
C ARG A 302 -0.39 -6.52 22.09
N VAL A 303 0.19 -5.70 22.97
CA VAL A 303 1.55 -5.17 22.79
C VAL A 303 2.54 -6.26 23.24
N GLU A 304 3.41 -6.69 22.33
CA GLU A 304 4.44 -7.69 22.60
C GLU A 304 5.82 -7.06 22.85
N ALA A 305 6.04 -5.84 22.34
CA ALA A 305 7.23 -5.04 22.63
C ALA A 305 6.90 -3.55 22.50
N ALA A 306 7.58 -2.72 23.28
CA ALA A 306 7.47 -1.27 23.26
C ALA A 306 8.81 -0.64 23.62
N GLU A 307 9.40 0.10 22.68
CA GLU A 307 10.76 0.62 22.77
C GLU A 307 10.78 2.11 22.46
N ALA A 308 11.36 2.93 23.34
CA ALA A 308 11.60 4.34 23.05
C ALA A 308 12.61 4.49 21.89
N VAL A 309 12.45 5.52 21.07
CA VAL A 309 13.42 5.82 20.01
C VAL A 309 14.52 6.73 20.57
N ALA A 310 15.74 6.20 20.61
CA ALA A 310 16.91 6.93 21.08
C ALA A 310 17.06 8.30 20.38
N GLY A 311 17.30 9.35 21.16
CA GLY A 311 17.47 10.71 20.67
C GLY A 311 16.21 11.38 20.11
N LYS A 312 15.03 10.75 20.20
CA LYS A 312 13.76 11.32 19.70
C LYS A 312 12.66 11.24 20.77
N PRO A 313 12.60 12.23 21.69
CA PRO A 313 11.58 12.27 22.74
C PRO A 313 10.16 12.14 22.17
N GLY A 314 9.34 11.34 22.85
CA GLY A 314 7.95 11.08 22.46
C GLY A 314 7.76 10.05 21.34
N TYR A 315 8.81 9.67 20.61
CA TYR A 315 8.74 8.59 19.63
C TYR A 315 9.06 7.24 20.28
N PHE A 316 8.27 6.24 19.94
CA PHE A 316 8.44 4.87 20.40
C PHE A 316 7.94 3.89 19.34
N VAL A 317 8.50 2.69 19.33
CA VAL A 317 8.09 1.61 18.42
C VAL A 317 7.38 0.55 19.22
N ILE A 318 6.23 0.11 18.74
CA ILE A 318 5.49 -1.02 19.32
C ILE A 318 5.42 -2.18 18.35
N THR A 319 5.54 -3.39 18.88
CA THR A 319 5.18 -4.64 18.20
C THR A 319 3.82 -5.07 18.73
N LEU A 320 2.85 -5.23 17.84
CA LEU A 320 1.47 -5.57 18.15
C LEU A 320 1.11 -6.93 17.56
N ARG A 321 0.47 -7.77 18.35
CA ARG A 321 -0.23 -8.96 17.88
C ARG A 321 -1.73 -8.74 18.00
N THR A 322 -2.48 -9.11 16.96
CA THR A 322 -3.88 -8.69 16.83
C THR A 322 -4.77 -9.80 16.31
N GLN A 323 -6.03 -9.75 16.71
CA GLN A 323 -7.09 -10.53 16.07
C GLN A 323 -7.22 -10.14 14.59
N ALA A 324 -7.61 -11.11 13.76
CA ALA A 324 -7.96 -10.85 12.37
C ALA A 324 -9.02 -9.73 12.24
N GLY A 325 -8.73 -8.77 11.36
CA GLY A 325 -9.62 -7.66 11.06
C GLY A 325 -9.52 -6.47 12.02
N ALA A 326 -8.57 -6.49 12.97
CA ALA A 326 -8.29 -5.33 13.82
C ALA A 326 -7.73 -4.15 13.01
N TYR A 327 -8.21 -2.95 13.31
CA TYR A 327 -7.77 -1.69 12.71
C TYR A 327 -6.63 -1.09 13.53
N VAL A 328 -5.40 -1.44 13.18
CA VAL A 328 -4.20 -1.07 13.95
C VAL A 328 -3.96 0.43 14.02
N LYS A 329 -4.13 1.15 12.90
CA LYS A 329 -3.98 2.62 12.89
C LYS A 329 -4.92 3.26 13.91
N GLU A 330 -6.18 2.85 13.84
CA GLU A 330 -7.24 3.36 14.70
C GLU A 330 -7.08 2.95 16.17
N PHE A 331 -6.52 1.78 16.47
CA PHE A 331 -6.08 1.46 17.83
C PHE A 331 -4.97 2.41 18.30
N CYS A 332 -4.00 2.72 17.44
CA CYS A 332 -2.92 3.62 17.82
C CYS A 332 -3.42 5.04 18.09
N HIS A 333 -4.22 5.64 17.19
CA HIS A 333 -4.60 7.06 17.26
C HIS A 333 -6.01 7.33 17.84
N GLY A 334 -6.81 6.30 18.09
CA GLY A 334 -8.14 6.39 18.69
C GLY A 334 -9.29 6.76 17.74
N ASP A 335 -9.01 7.17 16.50
CA ASP A 335 -9.99 7.57 15.47
C ASP A 335 -11.04 8.55 15.99
N PHE A 336 -10.60 9.60 16.70
CA PHE A 336 -11.48 10.58 17.35
C PHE A 336 -12.44 9.96 18.39
N GLY A 337 -11.96 8.96 19.13
CA GLY A 337 -12.73 8.27 20.19
C GLY A 337 -13.58 7.11 19.69
N ARG A 338 -13.44 6.72 18.43
CA ARG A 338 -14.15 5.62 17.77
C ARG A 338 -13.47 4.25 17.94
N CYS A 339 -12.28 4.23 18.53
CA CYS A 339 -11.63 3.02 19.03
C CYS A 339 -11.38 3.18 20.53
N ARG A 340 -12.00 2.34 21.37
CA ARG A 340 -11.79 2.38 22.83
C ARG A 340 -11.69 0.98 23.46
N PRO A 341 -10.73 0.75 24.37
CA PRO A 341 -9.56 1.60 24.60
C PRO A 341 -8.65 1.67 23.36
N SER A 342 -8.05 2.83 23.16
CA SER A 342 -6.95 3.09 22.22
C SER A 342 -5.60 3.05 22.94
N LEU A 343 -4.50 3.04 22.19
CA LEU A 343 -3.15 3.18 22.76
C LEU A 343 -3.00 4.47 23.60
N GLY A 344 -3.62 5.56 23.15
CA GLY A 344 -3.65 6.82 23.91
C GLY A 344 -4.41 6.69 25.22
N ASP A 345 -5.54 5.97 25.23
CA ASP A 345 -6.30 5.70 26.47
C ASP A 345 -5.48 4.87 27.46
N LEU A 346 -4.79 3.84 26.96
CA LEU A 346 -3.92 2.98 27.79
C LEU A 346 -2.77 3.76 28.41
N LEU A 347 -2.07 4.57 27.62
CA LEU A 347 -0.97 5.42 28.12
C LEU A 347 -1.48 6.44 29.15
N ALA A 348 -2.64 7.05 28.92
CA ALA A 348 -3.24 7.99 29.86
C ALA A 348 -3.65 7.32 31.17
N GLN A 349 -4.15 6.08 31.12
CA GLN A 349 -4.44 5.30 32.32
C GLN A 349 -3.16 5.01 33.11
N LEU A 350 -2.12 4.48 32.44
CA LEU A 350 -0.83 4.17 33.06
C LEU A 350 -0.16 5.40 33.67
N ALA A 351 -0.28 6.57 33.02
CA ALA A 351 0.23 7.83 33.56
C ALA A 351 -0.45 8.22 34.89
N ARG A 352 -1.77 7.99 35.01
CA ARG A 352 -2.50 8.25 36.26
C ARG A 352 -2.10 7.27 37.36
N GLU A 353 -1.92 6.00 37.02
CA GLU A 353 -1.45 4.96 37.96
C GLU A 353 -0.04 5.29 38.48
N GLU A 354 0.86 5.73 37.60
CA GLU A 354 2.22 6.15 37.96
C GLU A 354 2.22 7.37 38.89
N GLN A 355 1.37 8.37 38.63
CA GLN A 355 1.22 9.54 39.50
C GLN A 355 0.65 9.19 40.88
N GLN A 356 -0.28 8.23 40.96
CA GLN A 356 -0.88 7.79 42.23
C GLN A 356 0.09 6.99 43.12
N GLN A 357 1.09 6.33 42.53
CA GLN A 357 2.10 5.56 43.28
C GLN A 357 3.20 6.44 43.90
N GLN A 358 3.48 7.61 43.33
CA GLN A 358 4.53 8.52 43.82
C GLN A 358 4.31 9.07 45.26
N PRO A 359 3.10 9.45 45.72
CA PRO A 359 2.92 9.97 47.08
C PRO A 359 3.08 8.93 48.21
N GLN A 360 3.01 7.62 47.93
CA GLN A 360 3.16 6.60 48.97
C GLN A 360 4.62 6.31 49.36
N VAL A 361 5.56 6.50 48.43
CA VAL A 361 7.00 6.23 48.68
C VAL A 361 7.62 7.29 49.58
N GLN A 362 7.16 8.55 49.49
CA GLN A 362 7.67 9.63 50.35
C GLN A 362 7.22 9.51 51.81
N GLN A 363 6.03 8.95 52.09
CA GLN A 363 5.57 8.75 53.47
C GLN A 363 6.29 7.60 54.19
N GLN A 364 6.70 6.55 53.46
CA GLN A 364 7.47 5.44 54.06
C GLN A 364 8.93 5.82 54.34
N GLN A 365 9.54 6.69 53.52
CA GLN A 365 10.90 7.18 53.77
C GLN A 365 10.97 8.17 54.94
N THR A 366 9.93 8.98 55.16
CA THR A 366 9.86 9.85 56.35
C THR A 366 9.55 9.09 57.64
N ALA A 367 8.79 7.99 57.57
CA ALA A 367 8.52 7.16 58.75
C ALA A 367 9.73 6.30 59.17
N GLY A 368 10.54 5.83 58.21
CA GLY A 368 11.77 5.10 58.51
C GLY A 368 12.89 5.97 59.09
N GLY A 369 13.02 7.22 58.61
CA GLY A 369 14.03 8.16 59.13
C GLY A 369 13.71 8.75 60.51
N ALA A 370 12.43 8.80 60.90
CA ALA A 370 12.03 9.25 62.24
C ALA A 370 12.29 8.19 63.33
N ALA A 371 12.25 6.90 62.98
CA ALA A 371 12.50 5.81 63.93
C ALA A 371 14.00 5.64 64.28
N GLU A 372 14.92 6.05 63.40
CA GLU A 372 16.36 6.04 63.69
C GLU A 372 16.84 7.28 64.47
N ALA A 373 16.05 8.37 64.48
CA ALA A 373 16.39 9.60 65.23
C ALA A 373 15.95 9.58 66.70
N GLU A 374 15.05 8.67 67.11
CA GLU A 374 14.64 8.49 68.52
C GLU A 374 15.45 7.42 69.28
N ALA A 375 16.41 6.76 68.63
CA ALA A 375 17.25 5.72 69.23
C ALA A 375 18.75 6.10 69.36
N GLY A 376 19.10 7.38 69.18
CA GLY A 376 20.46 7.91 69.22
C GLY A 376 20.77 8.73 70.47
#